data_AF-A0AAU9JDX4-F1
#
_entry.id   AF-A0AAU9JDX4-F1
#
_cell.length_a   1.000
_cell.length_b   1.000
_cell.length_c   1.000
_cell.angle_alpha   90.00
_cell.angle_beta   90.00
_cell.angle_gamma   90.00
#
_symmetry.space_group_name_H-M   'P 1'
#
loop_
_entity.id
_entity.type
_entity.pdbx_description
1 polymer ?
#
loop_
_entity_poly.entity_id
_entity_poly.type
_entity_poly.pdbx_seq_one_letter_code
_entity_poly.pdbx_strand_id
1 'polypeptide(L)'
;MTRQEGDNWLESTEVYTFWGYGKLLEKSATKAIVKFSWGGIGYIEPNSISNIVTIKVKCFAKVRKLLSFDWDISHNFSNLFSQLKNQYSLPPGTIIKLYYPMGSIKEIKAADSPLSLKLKSNSTFIALLRQNFYFNENKKANNIEISNNCLTASKKTEEEFETVLCNISLSSELYTWEMTIDLIVDDDDVFIGVADENVALYGHPPDVGLFWGIRCSGGKKFRPETGIEDYFGESVQTGDVVGVKLEYKGDQGWISFQKNGKDYGVAYKNVPINVYPAVSLYYKRAQVSLNCKA
;
A
#
# COMPACT_ATOMS: atom_id res chain seq x y z
N MET A 1 -70.92 -1.27 -4.89
CA MET A 1 -69.88 -1.23 -3.85
C MET A 1 -68.64 -1.88 -4.40
N THR A 2 -67.72 -1.03 -4.84
CA THR A 2 -66.40 -1.33 -5.40
C THR A 2 -65.49 -1.88 -4.30
N ARG A 3 -64.92 -3.07 -4.53
CA ARG A 3 -63.87 -3.64 -3.68
C ARG A 3 -62.54 -3.12 -4.20
N GLN A 4 -61.88 -2.25 -3.44
CA GLN A 4 -60.50 -1.83 -3.70
C GLN A 4 -59.56 -2.99 -3.35
N GLU A 5 -58.94 -3.59 -4.37
CA GLU A 5 -57.72 -4.36 -4.19
C GLU A 5 -56.56 -3.37 -4.03
N GLY A 6 -56.04 -3.29 -2.82
CA GLY A 6 -54.85 -2.52 -2.51
C GLY A 6 -53.62 -3.26 -3.00
N ASP A 7 -53.15 -2.89 -4.18
CA ASP A 7 -51.83 -3.23 -4.71
C ASP A 7 -50.74 -2.60 -3.82
N ASN A 8 -50.35 -3.30 -2.76
CA ASN A 8 -49.15 -2.96 -1.98
C ASN A 8 -47.91 -3.40 -2.76
N TRP A 9 -47.50 -2.58 -3.73
CA TRP A 9 -46.18 -2.69 -4.35
C TRP A 9 -45.12 -2.32 -3.31
N LEU A 10 -44.52 -3.34 -2.68
CA LEU A 10 -43.28 -3.17 -1.92
C LEU A 10 -42.23 -2.53 -2.83
N GLU A 11 -41.52 -1.51 -2.33
CA GLU A 11 -40.33 -0.97 -3.01
C GLU A 11 -39.44 -2.13 -3.44
N SER A 12 -39.25 -2.20 -4.75
CA SER A 12 -38.74 -3.39 -5.38
C SER A 12 -37.29 -3.64 -4.98
N THR A 13 -37.09 -4.62 -4.10
CA THR A 13 -35.78 -4.95 -3.54
C THR A 13 -35.06 -5.94 -4.48
N GLU A 14 -33.79 -5.66 -4.78
CA GLU A 14 -32.93 -6.63 -5.46
C GLU A 14 -32.64 -7.81 -4.54
N VAL A 15 -32.64 -9.02 -5.09
CA VAL A 15 -32.45 -10.25 -4.33
C VAL A 15 -31.58 -11.25 -5.08
N TYR A 16 -30.92 -12.11 -4.31
CA TYR A 16 -30.14 -13.24 -4.80
C TYR A 16 -30.86 -14.55 -4.48
N THR A 17 -30.91 -15.45 -5.47
CA THR A 17 -31.55 -16.76 -5.37
C THR A 17 -30.65 -17.84 -5.97
N PHE A 18 -31.07 -19.10 -5.90
CA PHE A 18 -30.37 -20.21 -6.55
C PHE A 18 -30.23 -20.02 -8.08
N TRP A 19 -31.15 -19.30 -8.72
CA TRP A 19 -31.12 -19.00 -10.16
C TRP A 19 -30.42 -17.66 -10.48
N GLY A 20 -29.86 -16.99 -9.47
CA GLY A 20 -29.11 -15.74 -9.60
C GLY A 20 -29.87 -14.51 -9.14
N TYR A 21 -29.46 -13.34 -9.64
CA TYR A 21 -30.00 -12.05 -9.25
C TYR A 21 -31.35 -11.76 -9.93
N GLY A 22 -32.27 -11.20 -9.15
CA GLY A 22 -33.54 -10.71 -9.66
C GLY A 22 -34.17 -9.68 -8.75
N LYS A 23 -35.24 -9.09 -9.26
CA LYS A 23 -36.02 -8.06 -8.59
C LYS A 23 -37.24 -8.70 -7.94
N LEU A 24 -37.37 -8.58 -6.62
CA LEU A 24 -38.52 -9.09 -5.89
C LEU A 24 -39.75 -8.25 -6.23
N LEU A 25 -40.80 -8.91 -6.71
CA LEU A 25 -42.08 -8.29 -7.08
C LEU A 25 -43.13 -8.46 -5.98
N GLU A 26 -43.20 -9.67 -5.42
CA GLU A 26 -44.18 -10.02 -4.38
C GLU A 26 -43.56 -11.02 -3.41
N LYS A 27 -43.86 -10.90 -2.11
CA LYS A 27 -43.45 -11.87 -1.08
C LYS A 27 -44.59 -12.10 -0.08
N SER A 28 -45.02 -13.35 0.02
CA SER A 28 -45.95 -13.84 1.04
C SER A 28 -45.25 -14.90 1.91
N ALA A 29 -45.97 -15.45 2.90
CA ALA A 29 -45.44 -16.49 3.77
C ALA A 29 -45.09 -17.79 3.03
N THR A 30 -45.74 -18.06 1.88
CA THR A 30 -45.62 -19.33 1.15
C THR A 30 -45.02 -19.17 -0.24
N LYS A 31 -44.94 -17.94 -0.76
CA LYS A 31 -44.56 -17.69 -2.15
C LYS A 31 -43.84 -16.36 -2.30
N ALA A 32 -42.81 -16.34 -3.13
CA ALA A 32 -42.20 -15.12 -3.60
C ALA A 32 -42.14 -15.12 -5.14
N ILE A 33 -42.39 -13.96 -5.74
CA ILE A 33 -42.33 -13.73 -7.18
C ILE A 33 -41.12 -12.86 -7.48
N VAL A 34 -40.19 -13.37 -8.28
CA VAL A 34 -38.94 -12.68 -8.61
C VAL A 34 -38.80 -12.57 -10.13
N LYS A 35 -38.52 -11.37 -10.63
CA LYS A 35 -38.18 -11.13 -12.04
C LYS A 35 -36.66 -11.19 -12.21
N PHE A 36 -36.17 -12.14 -13.00
CA PHE A 36 -34.73 -12.35 -13.13
C PHE A 36 -34.04 -11.40 -14.10
N SER A 37 -32.76 -11.15 -13.83
CA SER A 37 -31.90 -10.29 -14.65
C SER A 37 -31.66 -10.83 -16.08
N TRP A 38 -31.79 -12.14 -16.27
CA TRP A 38 -31.68 -12.81 -17.58
C TRP A 38 -33.03 -12.91 -18.31
N GLY A 39 -34.11 -12.37 -17.74
CA GLY A 39 -35.48 -12.49 -18.23
C GLY A 39 -36.29 -13.52 -17.44
N GLY A 40 -37.62 -13.49 -17.59
CA GLY A 40 -38.53 -14.44 -16.93
C GLY A 40 -38.92 -14.08 -15.49
N ILE A 41 -39.96 -14.77 -15.01
CA ILE A 41 -40.51 -14.65 -13.67
C ILE A 41 -40.40 -16.02 -13.00
N GLY A 42 -39.76 -16.06 -11.84
CA GLY A 42 -39.69 -17.25 -11.00
C GLY A 42 -40.65 -17.18 -9.83
N TYR A 43 -41.22 -18.34 -9.50
CA TYR A 43 -41.96 -18.57 -8.27
C TYR A 43 -41.04 -19.34 -7.32
N ILE A 44 -40.64 -18.70 -6.22
CA ILE A 44 -39.56 -19.18 -5.35
C ILE A 44 -40.09 -19.26 -3.93
N GLU A 45 -39.58 -20.23 -3.17
CA GLU A 45 -39.80 -20.28 -1.73
C GLU A 45 -39.19 -19.05 -1.05
N PRO A 46 -39.95 -18.33 -0.19
CA PRO A 46 -39.47 -17.11 0.46
C PRO A 46 -38.15 -17.25 1.23
N ASN A 47 -37.85 -18.45 1.74
CA ASN A 47 -36.63 -18.76 2.50
C ASN A 47 -35.39 -18.97 1.63
N SER A 48 -35.56 -19.18 0.32
CA SER A 48 -34.44 -19.34 -0.63
C SER A 48 -33.96 -18.01 -1.22
N ILE A 49 -34.56 -16.90 -0.79
CA ILE A 49 -34.22 -15.55 -1.22
C ILE A 49 -33.32 -14.92 -0.17
N SER A 50 -32.18 -14.39 -0.61
CA SER A 50 -31.21 -13.73 0.24
C SER A 50 -30.81 -12.38 -0.35
N ASN A 51 -30.61 -11.38 0.50
CA ASN A 51 -29.88 -10.16 0.15
C ASN A 51 -28.38 -10.30 0.42
N ILE A 52 -27.93 -11.45 0.92
CA ILE A 52 -26.55 -11.72 1.32
C ILE A 52 -25.94 -12.78 0.42
N VAL A 53 -24.70 -12.54 -0.02
CA VAL A 53 -23.84 -13.53 -0.66
C VAL A 53 -22.54 -13.69 0.11
N THR A 54 -22.01 -14.91 0.15
CA THR A 54 -20.71 -15.16 0.75
C THR A 54 -19.61 -14.95 -0.29
N ILE A 55 -18.61 -14.16 0.04
CA ILE A 55 -17.43 -13.90 -0.79
C ILE A 55 -16.21 -14.47 -0.08
N LYS A 56 -15.36 -15.14 -0.84
CA LYS A 56 -14.10 -15.69 -0.34
C LYS A 56 -12.94 -14.86 -0.86
N VAL A 57 -11.97 -14.57 -0.02
CA VAL A 57 -10.74 -13.88 -0.43
C VAL A 57 -9.54 -14.74 -0.08
N LYS A 58 -8.73 -15.06 -1.08
CA LYS A 58 -7.50 -15.84 -0.94
C LYS A 58 -6.30 -14.92 -1.13
N CYS A 59 -5.48 -14.80 -0.09
CA CYS A 59 -4.20 -14.10 -0.14
C CYS A 59 -3.05 -15.11 -0.11
N PHE A 60 -2.00 -14.84 -0.89
CA PHE A 60 -0.82 -15.70 -0.96
C PHE A 60 0.40 -15.17 -0.19
N ALA A 61 0.31 -13.96 0.36
CA ALA A 61 1.38 -13.32 1.13
C ALA A 61 1.22 -13.56 2.64
N LYS A 62 2.35 -13.56 3.36
CA LYS A 62 2.48 -13.91 4.79
C LYS A 62 1.90 -15.29 5.13
N VAL A 63 0.60 -15.33 5.46
CA VAL A 63 -0.15 -16.52 5.89
C VAL A 63 -1.20 -16.81 4.82
N ARG A 64 -1.07 -17.96 4.15
CA ARG A 64 -2.00 -18.42 3.10
C ARG A 64 -3.36 -18.78 3.70
N LYS A 65 -4.16 -17.76 4.03
CA LYS A 65 -5.48 -17.91 4.64
C LYS A 65 -6.57 -17.53 3.65
N LEU A 66 -7.60 -18.38 3.59
CA LEU A 66 -8.86 -18.10 2.92
C LEU A 66 -9.80 -17.43 3.92
N LEU A 67 -10.25 -16.22 3.63
CA LEU A 67 -11.22 -15.49 4.44
C LEU A 67 -12.59 -15.55 3.76
N SER A 68 -13.66 -15.62 4.54
CA SER A 68 -15.03 -15.61 4.05
C SER A 68 -15.78 -14.43 4.66
N PHE A 69 -16.53 -13.72 3.83
CA PHE A 69 -17.30 -12.54 4.20
C PHE A 69 -18.72 -12.68 3.68
N ASP A 70 -19.70 -12.52 4.56
CA ASP A 70 -21.09 -12.38 4.15
C ASP A 70 -21.36 -10.91 3.82
N TRP A 71 -21.85 -10.68 2.61
CA TRP A 71 -21.94 -9.35 2.03
C TRP A 71 -23.33 -9.08 1.48
N ASP A 72 -23.90 -7.91 1.82
CA ASP A 72 -25.15 -7.46 1.21
C ASP A 72 -24.92 -7.15 -0.27
N ILE A 73 -25.78 -7.68 -1.14
CA ILE A 73 -25.62 -7.60 -2.58
C ILE A 73 -25.63 -6.16 -3.13
N SER A 74 -26.25 -5.23 -2.42
CA SER A 74 -26.36 -3.83 -2.81
C SER A 74 -25.17 -2.97 -2.36
N HIS A 75 -24.48 -3.40 -1.30
CA HIS A 75 -23.37 -2.64 -0.72
C HIS A 75 -22.08 -2.79 -1.53
N ASN A 76 -21.37 -1.68 -1.71
CA ASN A 76 -20.07 -1.67 -2.37
C ASN A 76 -18.96 -2.29 -1.49
N PHE A 77 -17.79 -2.56 -2.07
CA PHE A 77 -16.66 -3.20 -1.39
C PHE A 77 -15.75 -2.26 -0.61
N SER A 78 -16.10 -0.99 -0.39
CA SER A 78 -15.21 -0.03 0.30
C SER A 78 -14.72 -0.56 1.67
N ASN A 79 -15.62 -1.18 2.43
CA ASN A 79 -15.28 -1.76 3.73
C ASN A 79 -14.52 -3.09 3.65
N LEU A 80 -14.60 -3.81 2.52
CA LEU A 80 -13.93 -5.11 2.35
C LEU A 80 -12.42 -4.92 2.42
N PHE A 81 -11.87 -3.89 1.76
CA PHE A 81 -10.44 -3.60 1.78
C PHE A 81 -9.93 -3.32 3.20
N SER A 82 -10.68 -2.55 3.99
CA SER A 82 -10.33 -2.26 5.40
C SER A 82 -10.40 -3.53 6.26
N GLN A 83 -11.42 -4.37 6.08
CA GLN A 83 -11.52 -5.65 6.78
C GLN A 83 -10.38 -6.60 6.45
N LEU A 84 -9.96 -6.67 5.17
CA LEU A 84 -8.82 -7.48 4.74
C LEU A 84 -7.52 -7.02 5.39
N LYS A 85 -7.27 -5.71 5.47
CA LYS A 85 -6.08 -5.16 6.14
C LYS A 85 -6.01 -5.62 7.61
N ASN A 86 -7.15 -5.54 8.32
CA ASN A 86 -7.23 -5.94 9.71
C ASN A 86 -7.08 -7.46 9.90
N GLN A 87 -7.82 -8.26 9.13
CA GLN A 87 -7.84 -9.72 9.30
C GLN A 87 -6.54 -10.41 8.86
N TYR A 88 -5.82 -9.85 7.89
CA TYR A 88 -4.48 -10.33 7.52
C TYR A 88 -3.35 -9.66 8.31
N SER A 89 -3.65 -8.73 9.22
CA SER A 89 -2.66 -7.94 9.97
C SER A 89 -1.58 -7.37 9.05
N LEU A 90 -2.04 -6.69 7.98
CA LEU A 90 -1.16 -6.15 6.97
C LEU A 90 -0.40 -4.94 7.50
N PRO A 91 0.88 -4.76 7.14
CA PRO A 91 1.62 -3.58 7.52
C PRO A 91 0.97 -2.29 6.98
N PRO A 92 1.21 -1.14 7.63
CA PRO A 92 0.84 0.17 7.10
C PRO A 92 1.35 0.36 5.65
N GLY A 93 0.60 1.10 4.85
CA GLY A 93 0.98 1.38 3.45
C GLY A 93 0.85 0.20 2.47
N THR A 94 0.43 -0.99 2.92
CA THR A 94 0.20 -2.13 2.01
C THR A 94 -0.96 -1.85 1.05
N ILE A 95 -0.67 -1.94 -0.25
CA ILE A 95 -1.68 -1.84 -1.30
C ILE A 95 -2.25 -3.23 -1.57
N ILE A 96 -3.58 -3.34 -1.55
CA ILE A 96 -4.31 -4.56 -1.87
C ILE A 96 -4.98 -4.36 -3.24
N LYS A 97 -4.71 -5.27 -4.17
CA LYS A 97 -5.50 -5.40 -5.41
C LYS A 97 -6.26 -6.73 -5.37
N LEU A 98 -7.56 -6.67 -5.65
CA LEU A 98 -8.43 -7.83 -5.66
C LEU A 98 -8.78 -8.20 -7.10
N TYR A 99 -8.71 -9.49 -7.40
CA TYR A 99 -9.00 -10.01 -8.73
C TYR A 99 -9.98 -11.18 -8.66
N TYR A 100 -10.94 -11.21 -9.57
CA TYR A 100 -11.92 -12.28 -9.69
C TYR A 100 -11.71 -13.06 -10.99
N PRO A 101 -11.32 -14.35 -10.92
CA PRO A 101 -11.15 -15.18 -12.09
C PRO A 101 -12.49 -15.82 -12.53
N MET A 102 -13.10 -15.28 -13.60
CA MET A 102 -14.31 -15.83 -14.23
C MET A 102 -14.12 -16.02 -15.73
N GLY A 103 -13.20 -16.88 -16.13
CA GLY A 103 -12.78 -17.04 -17.53
C GLY A 103 -11.80 -15.96 -17.99
N SER A 104 -12.10 -14.69 -17.71
CA SER A 104 -11.13 -13.58 -17.72
C SER A 104 -10.86 -13.09 -16.29
N ILE A 105 -9.67 -12.54 -16.04
CA ILE A 105 -9.32 -11.91 -14.76
C ILE A 105 -9.91 -10.50 -14.74
N LYS A 106 -10.78 -10.21 -13.76
CA LYS A 106 -11.34 -8.88 -13.54
C LYS A 106 -10.82 -8.27 -12.25
N GLU A 107 -10.31 -7.05 -12.29
CA GLU A 107 -9.97 -6.28 -11.07
C GLU A 107 -11.26 -5.81 -10.37
N ILE A 108 -11.29 -5.95 -9.05
CA ILE A 108 -12.40 -5.54 -8.19
C ILE A 108 -12.06 -4.20 -7.55
N LYS A 109 -12.93 -3.22 -7.74
CA LYS A 109 -12.81 -1.86 -7.21
C LYS A 109 -13.66 -1.68 -5.95
N ALA A 110 -13.31 -0.70 -5.12
CA ALA A 110 -14.08 -0.35 -3.92
C ALA A 110 -15.53 0.06 -4.23
N ALA A 111 -15.77 0.67 -5.40
CA ALA A 111 -17.10 1.07 -5.85
C ALA A 111 -17.95 -0.10 -6.39
N ASP A 112 -17.35 -1.25 -6.68
CA ASP A 112 -18.11 -2.42 -7.15
C ASP A 112 -18.92 -3.03 -6.00
N SER A 113 -20.02 -3.69 -6.34
CA SER A 113 -20.87 -4.47 -5.44
C SER A 113 -21.15 -5.87 -6.02
N PRO A 114 -21.60 -6.84 -5.20
CA PRO A 114 -21.96 -8.16 -5.71
C PRO A 114 -23.00 -8.12 -6.83
N LEU A 115 -24.01 -7.26 -6.70
CA LEU A 115 -25.04 -7.05 -7.71
C LEU A 115 -24.46 -6.51 -9.03
N SER A 116 -23.63 -5.45 -8.97
CA SER A 116 -23.04 -4.83 -10.16
C SER A 116 -22.17 -5.80 -10.96
N LEU A 117 -21.49 -6.71 -10.26
CA LEU A 117 -20.61 -7.72 -10.83
C LEU A 117 -21.32 -9.04 -11.12
N LYS A 118 -22.61 -9.17 -10.75
CA LYS A 118 -23.39 -10.41 -10.81
C LYS A 118 -22.66 -11.60 -10.18
N LEU A 119 -22.06 -11.40 -9.00
CA LEU A 119 -21.28 -12.43 -8.31
C LEU A 119 -22.13 -13.61 -7.87
N LYS A 120 -21.67 -14.84 -8.13
CA LYS A 120 -22.28 -16.01 -7.51
C LYS A 120 -21.89 -16.08 -6.03
N SER A 121 -22.77 -16.60 -5.17
CA SER A 121 -22.37 -16.91 -3.79
C SER A 121 -21.21 -17.90 -3.77
N ASN A 122 -20.33 -17.77 -2.79
CA ASN A 122 -19.04 -18.46 -2.65
C ASN A 122 -17.99 -18.12 -3.72
N SER A 123 -18.15 -17.03 -4.47
CA SER A 123 -17.13 -16.53 -5.39
C SER A 123 -15.82 -16.23 -4.67
N THR A 124 -14.70 -16.59 -5.27
CA THR A 124 -13.36 -16.43 -4.67
C THR A 124 -12.58 -15.35 -5.40
N PHE A 125 -12.17 -14.32 -4.66
CA PHE A 125 -11.22 -13.31 -5.09
C PHE A 125 -9.80 -13.70 -4.71
N ILE A 126 -8.86 -13.30 -5.56
CA ILE A 126 -7.43 -13.39 -5.32
C ILE A 126 -6.96 -12.01 -4.86
N ALA A 127 -6.40 -11.93 -3.66
CA ALA A 127 -5.75 -10.73 -3.15
C ALA A 127 -4.26 -10.77 -3.50
N LEU A 128 -3.83 -9.78 -4.29
CA LEU A 128 -2.43 -9.48 -4.51
C LEU A 128 -2.04 -8.31 -3.60
N LEU A 129 -1.01 -8.53 -2.79
CA LEU A 129 -0.48 -7.53 -1.89
C LEU A 129 0.80 -6.97 -2.46
N ARG A 130 0.89 -5.64 -2.53
CA ARG A 130 2.13 -4.93 -2.79
C ARG A 130 2.52 -4.19 -1.52
N GLN A 131 3.65 -4.59 -0.95
CA GLN A 131 4.24 -3.89 0.18
C GLN A 131 5.06 -2.73 -0.37
N ASN A 132 4.75 -1.52 0.05
CA ASN A 132 5.59 -0.36 -0.20
C ASN A 132 6.62 -0.21 0.92
N PHE A 133 7.66 0.58 0.66
CA PHE A 133 8.54 1.04 1.72
C PHE A 133 7.78 1.94 2.68
N TYR A 134 8.02 1.74 3.96
CA TYR A 134 7.59 2.62 5.04
C TYR A 134 8.70 2.68 6.10
N PHE A 135 8.78 3.80 6.82
CA PHE A 135 9.72 3.98 7.91
C PHE A 135 9.38 3.06 9.07
N ASN A 136 10.38 2.37 9.62
CA ASN A 136 10.19 1.36 10.64
C ASN A 136 10.30 1.96 12.05
N GLU A 137 9.20 1.94 12.81
CA GLU A 137 9.12 2.42 14.20
C GLU A 137 10.15 1.76 15.13
N ASN A 138 10.54 0.52 14.84
CA ASN A 138 11.49 -0.24 15.67
C ASN A 138 12.95 -0.04 15.23
N LYS A 139 13.20 0.67 14.13
CA LYS A 139 14.55 0.91 13.57
C LYS A 139 14.76 2.41 13.31
N LYS A 140 14.55 3.21 14.35
CA LYS A 140 14.71 4.67 14.34
C LYS A 140 15.30 5.17 15.65
N ALA A 141 15.97 6.30 15.60
CA ALA A 141 16.35 7.03 16.81
C ALA A 141 15.16 7.77 17.45
N ASN A 142 15.35 8.18 18.71
CA ASN A 142 14.27 8.64 19.58
C ASN A 142 13.63 9.96 19.16
N ASN A 143 14.38 10.88 18.54
CA ASN A 143 13.89 12.18 18.09
C ASN A 143 13.35 12.18 16.66
N ILE A 144 13.37 11.02 15.97
CA ILE A 144 12.61 10.83 14.74
C ILE A 144 11.16 10.52 15.07
N GLU A 145 10.26 11.37 14.60
CA GLU A 145 8.83 11.15 14.60
C GLU A 145 8.40 10.60 13.25
N ILE A 146 7.63 9.51 13.27
CA ILE A 146 7.06 8.91 12.08
C ILE A 146 5.57 9.22 12.05
N SER A 147 5.08 9.70 10.92
CA SER A 147 3.69 10.09 10.72
C SER A 147 3.17 9.66 9.34
N ASN A 148 1.92 10.03 9.02
CA ASN A 148 1.29 9.76 7.72
C ASN A 148 1.34 8.27 7.29
N ASN A 149 0.86 7.37 8.17
CA ASN A 149 0.88 5.92 7.95
C ASN A 149 2.30 5.35 7.72
N CYS A 150 3.27 5.84 8.48
CA CYS A 150 4.68 5.47 8.40
C CYS A 150 5.39 5.90 7.09
N LEU A 151 4.85 6.89 6.39
CA LEU A 151 5.43 7.40 5.15
C LEU A 151 6.23 8.68 5.34
N THR A 152 6.08 9.39 6.46
CA THR A 152 6.77 10.65 6.69
C THR A 152 7.63 10.54 7.95
N ALA A 153 8.91 10.90 7.84
CA ALA A 153 9.83 11.01 8.97
C ALA A 153 10.16 12.48 9.20
N SER A 154 10.10 12.94 10.45
CA SER A 154 10.43 14.30 10.85
C SER A 154 11.25 14.36 12.12
N LYS A 155 12.09 15.38 12.25
CA LYS A 155 12.96 15.56 13.43
C LYS A 155 12.32 16.46 14.50
N LYS A 156 12.34 16.01 15.76
CA LYS A 156 11.74 16.72 16.91
C LYS A 156 12.64 17.77 17.58
N THR A 157 13.95 17.56 17.61
CA THR A 157 14.95 18.38 18.35
C THR A 157 16.24 18.55 17.54
N GLU A 158 17.08 19.54 17.86
CA GLU A 158 18.35 19.84 17.15
C GLU A 158 19.56 19.45 18.00
N GLU A 159 19.61 18.18 18.42
CA GLU A 159 20.66 17.71 19.34
C GLU A 159 21.78 17.00 18.60
N GLU A 160 21.43 16.05 17.74
CA GLU A 160 22.37 15.18 17.03
C GLU A 160 21.74 14.67 15.73
N PHE A 161 22.56 14.19 14.80
CA PHE A 161 22.07 13.46 13.62
C PHE A 161 21.39 12.16 14.05
N GLU A 162 20.23 11.90 13.49
CA GLU A 162 19.46 10.71 13.82
C GLU A 162 18.89 10.03 12.59
N THR A 163 19.01 8.71 12.59
CA THR A 163 18.72 7.88 11.43
C THR A 163 17.46 7.03 11.66
N VAL A 164 16.72 6.82 10.58
CA VAL A 164 15.61 5.86 10.49
C VAL A 164 15.76 4.99 9.26
N LEU A 165 15.52 3.68 9.44
CA LEU A 165 15.52 2.70 8.37
C LEU A 165 14.08 2.36 7.94
N CYS A 166 13.93 1.96 6.68
CA CYS A 166 12.69 1.39 6.17
C CYS A 166 12.52 -0.08 6.58
N ASN A 167 11.35 -0.62 6.27
CA ASN A 167 10.89 -1.93 6.73
C ASN A 167 11.41 -3.16 5.96
N ILE A 168 12.01 -3.00 4.78
CA ILE A 168 12.41 -4.10 3.89
C ILE A 168 13.93 -4.12 3.72
N SER A 169 14.51 -5.30 3.92
CA SER A 169 15.90 -5.60 3.55
C SER A 169 15.99 -5.87 2.04
N LEU A 170 16.93 -5.22 1.37
CA LEU A 170 17.08 -5.24 -0.09
C LEU A 170 18.19 -6.21 -0.49
N SER A 171 17.82 -7.29 -1.16
CA SER A 171 18.76 -8.37 -1.57
C SER A 171 18.40 -9.07 -2.88
N SER A 172 17.43 -8.55 -3.63
CA SER A 172 17.01 -9.03 -4.96
C SER A 172 17.48 -8.11 -6.10
N GLU A 173 17.19 -8.44 -7.36
CA GLU A 173 17.80 -7.85 -8.55
C GLU A 173 17.65 -6.34 -8.70
N LEU A 174 16.47 -5.77 -8.38
CA LEU A 174 16.18 -4.35 -8.61
C LEU A 174 15.18 -3.79 -7.60
N TYR A 175 15.52 -2.65 -7.01
CA TYR A 175 14.63 -1.84 -6.19
C TYR A 175 14.67 -0.38 -6.61
N THR A 176 13.51 0.27 -6.56
CA THR A 176 13.37 1.70 -6.82
C THR A 176 12.42 2.32 -5.82
N TRP A 177 12.78 3.47 -5.25
CA TRP A 177 11.90 4.28 -4.43
C TRP A 177 12.19 5.76 -4.62
N GLU A 178 11.25 6.58 -4.22
CA GLU A 178 11.36 8.03 -4.27
C GLU A 178 11.05 8.60 -2.90
N MET A 179 11.77 9.65 -2.53
CA MET A 179 11.59 10.41 -1.31
C MET A 179 11.40 11.87 -1.67
N THR A 180 10.30 12.46 -1.21
CA THR A 180 10.06 13.89 -1.30
C THR A 180 10.69 14.57 -0.09
N ILE A 181 11.45 15.63 -0.33
CA ILE A 181 11.96 16.49 0.72
C ILE A 181 10.87 17.48 1.11
N ASP A 182 10.19 17.25 2.22
CA ASP A 182 9.10 18.12 2.65
C ASP A 182 9.62 19.41 3.29
N LEU A 183 10.75 19.32 4.01
CA LEU A 183 11.43 20.48 4.57
C LEU A 183 12.92 20.18 4.81
N ILE A 184 13.79 21.01 4.23
CA ILE A 184 15.20 21.20 4.62
C ILE A 184 15.31 22.56 5.30
N VAL A 185 16.01 22.60 6.42
CA VAL A 185 16.25 23.82 7.20
C VAL A 185 17.64 24.41 6.93
N ASP A 186 18.66 23.58 6.72
CA ASP A 186 20.05 24.03 6.56
C ASP A 186 20.89 23.12 5.64
N ASP A 187 22.13 23.52 5.40
CA ASP A 187 23.11 22.92 4.50
C ASP A 187 23.70 21.57 4.98
N ASP A 188 23.35 21.08 6.17
CA ASP A 188 23.74 19.75 6.65
C ASP A 188 22.60 19.05 7.40
N ASP A 189 21.42 19.02 6.76
CA ASP A 189 20.19 18.61 7.43
C ASP A 189 19.74 17.20 7.09
N VAL A 190 19.79 16.83 5.81
CA VAL A 190 19.11 15.62 5.31
C VAL A 190 20.06 14.74 4.49
N PHE A 191 20.15 13.47 4.89
CA PHE A 191 20.90 12.43 4.19
C PHE A 191 19.95 11.32 3.74
N ILE A 192 20.09 10.87 2.49
CA ILE A 192 19.24 9.83 1.89
C ILE A 192 20.11 8.75 1.25
N GLY A 193 19.74 7.49 1.43
CA GLY A 193 20.38 6.39 0.72
C GLY A 193 19.98 5.03 1.28
N VAL A 194 20.97 4.16 1.48
CA VAL A 194 20.79 2.85 2.09
C VAL A 194 21.79 2.65 3.23
N ALA A 195 21.35 1.92 4.26
CA ALA A 195 22.18 1.58 5.40
C ALA A 195 22.07 0.11 5.77
N ASP A 196 23.10 -0.42 6.42
CA ASP A 196 23.09 -1.75 7.01
C ASP A 196 22.08 -1.83 8.18
N GLU A 197 21.65 -3.03 8.54
CA GLU A 197 20.80 -3.25 9.72
C GLU A 197 21.44 -2.74 11.02
N ASN A 198 22.77 -2.77 11.10
CA ASN A 198 23.53 -2.42 12.30
C ASN A 198 24.07 -0.98 12.28
N VAL A 199 23.59 -0.13 11.37
CA VAL A 199 23.99 1.29 11.33
C VAL A 199 23.72 1.97 12.67
N ALA A 200 24.65 2.83 13.11
CA ALA A 200 24.41 3.65 14.29
C ALA A 200 23.23 4.59 14.03
N LEU A 201 22.22 4.55 14.90
CA LEU A 201 21.05 5.40 14.76
C LEU A 201 21.31 6.86 15.18
N TYR A 202 22.43 7.10 15.87
CA TYR A 202 22.86 8.39 16.41
C TYR A 202 24.23 8.74 15.86
N GLY A 203 24.42 9.97 15.43
CA GLY A 203 25.67 10.51 14.91
C GLY A 203 25.66 10.78 13.41
N HIS A 204 26.62 11.60 12.99
CA HIS A 204 26.70 12.12 11.62
C HIS A 204 27.00 10.98 10.62
N PRO A 205 26.15 10.75 9.59
CA PRO A 205 26.21 9.54 8.74
C PRO A 205 27.59 9.22 8.12
N PRO A 206 28.36 10.20 7.61
CA PRO A 206 29.72 9.97 7.13
C PRO A 206 30.71 9.45 8.18
N ASP A 207 30.49 9.76 9.47
CA ASP A 207 31.42 9.46 10.56
C ASP A 207 31.10 8.13 11.26
N VAL A 208 29.84 7.72 11.26
CA VAL A 208 29.38 6.48 11.94
C VAL A 208 29.43 5.23 11.07
N GLY A 209 29.59 5.39 9.75
CA GLY A 209 29.72 4.30 8.79
C GLY A 209 28.42 3.53 8.51
N LEU A 210 28.56 2.41 7.79
CA LEU A 210 27.47 1.52 7.35
C LEU A 210 26.28 2.19 6.61
N PHE A 211 26.51 3.37 6.02
CA PHE A 211 25.52 4.12 5.27
C PHE A 211 26.14 4.64 3.96
N TRP A 212 25.53 4.29 2.83
CA TRP A 212 25.82 4.82 1.49
C TRP A 212 24.69 5.74 1.06
N GLY A 213 24.98 7.02 0.84
CA GLY A 213 23.94 7.98 0.52
C GLY A 213 24.43 9.27 -0.12
N ILE A 214 23.51 10.22 -0.27
CA ILE A 214 23.82 11.59 -0.63
C ILE A 214 23.44 12.52 0.51
N ARG A 215 24.27 13.55 0.72
CA ARG A 215 23.89 14.73 1.48
C ARG A 215 23.07 15.62 0.56
N CYS A 216 21.81 15.87 0.93
CA CYS A 216 20.84 16.59 0.09
C CYS A 216 21.32 18.00 -0.21
N SER A 217 21.68 18.74 0.83
CA SER A 217 22.30 20.05 0.77
C SER A 217 23.73 19.98 0.22
N GLY A 218 23.84 20.23 -1.09
CA GLY A 218 25.11 20.23 -1.81
C GLY A 218 25.36 19.03 -2.72
N GLY A 219 24.46 18.03 -2.75
CA GLY A 219 24.51 16.95 -3.74
C GLY A 219 25.80 16.11 -3.71
N LYS A 220 26.39 15.97 -2.51
CA LYS A 220 27.64 15.21 -2.31
C LYS A 220 27.34 13.80 -1.86
N LYS A 221 28.11 12.85 -2.36
CA LYS A 221 27.97 11.44 -2.01
C LYS A 221 28.87 11.11 -0.81
N PHE A 222 28.41 10.28 0.11
CA PHE A 222 29.20 9.78 1.23
C PHE A 222 29.01 8.25 1.40
N ARG A 223 30.07 7.59 1.84
CA ARG A 223 30.03 6.15 2.14
C ARG A 223 30.86 5.86 3.39
N PRO A 224 30.75 4.64 3.95
CA PRO A 224 31.56 4.27 5.11
C PRO A 224 33.05 4.46 4.82
N GLU A 225 33.79 4.89 5.85
CA GLU A 225 35.26 4.96 5.87
C GLU A 225 35.92 6.06 5.01
N THR A 226 35.20 6.70 4.06
CA THR A 226 35.77 7.76 3.21
C THR A 226 35.21 9.16 3.46
N GLY A 227 34.22 9.31 4.34
CA GLY A 227 33.58 10.60 4.60
C GLY A 227 32.76 11.13 3.42
N ILE A 228 32.59 12.46 3.35
CA ILE A 228 31.91 13.14 2.24
C ILE A 228 32.87 13.26 1.04
N GLU A 229 32.50 12.64 -0.08
CA GLU A 229 33.25 12.67 -1.34
C GLU A 229 32.81 13.84 -2.25
N ASP A 230 33.42 13.92 -3.44
CA ASP A 230 33.17 14.96 -4.45
C ASP A 230 31.70 15.05 -4.90
N TYR A 231 31.34 16.21 -5.43
CA TYR A 231 30.01 16.51 -5.99
C TYR A 231 29.55 15.41 -6.94
N PHE A 232 28.38 14.86 -6.67
CA PHE A 232 27.77 13.80 -7.46
C PHE A 232 26.57 14.31 -8.25
N GLY A 233 25.79 15.22 -7.66
CA GLY A 233 24.62 15.82 -8.29
C GLY A 233 24.36 17.25 -7.79
N GLU A 234 23.19 17.78 -8.18
CA GLU A 234 22.74 19.09 -7.71
C GLU A 234 22.29 19.04 -6.25
N SER A 235 22.36 20.18 -5.57
CA SER A 235 21.75 20.34 -4.26
C SER A 235 20.26 20.05 -4.33
N VAL A 236 19.76 19.25 -3.41
CA VAL A 236 18.33 18.94 -3.22
C VAL A 236 17.77 19.95 -2.23
N GLN A 237 16.58 20.48 -2.52
CA GLN A 237 15.91 21.52 -1.75
C GLN A 237 14.51 21.06 -1.34
N THR A 238 13.87 21.83 -0.45
CA THR A 238 12.46 21.63 -0.10
C THR A 238 11.57 21.58 -1.34
N GLY A 239 10.75 20.54 -1.45
CA GLY A 239 9.86 20.26 -2.58
C GLY A 239 10.47 19.36 -3.66
N ASP A 240 11.78 19.10 -3.64
CA ASP A 240 12.42 18.20 -4.59
C ASP A 240 12.14 16.73 -4.26
N VAL A 241 12.12 15.89 -5.30
CA VAL A 241 11.98 14.44 -5.20
C VAL A 241 13.30 13.77 -5.54
N VAL A 242 13.81 12.99 -4.60
CA VAL A 242 15.01 12.14 -4.78
C VAL A 242 14.58 10.73 -5.10
N GLY A 243 14.90 10.26 -6.31
CA GLY A 243 14.77 8.86 -6.70
C GLY A 243 16.04 8.09 -6.35
N VAL A 244 15.88 6.88 -5.82
CA VAL A 244 16.99 5.96 -5.54
C VAL A 244 16.72 4.64 -6.26
N LYS A 245 17.74 4.15 -6.97
CA LYS A 245 17.73 2.87 -7.65
C LYS A 245 18.87 2.02 -7.10
N LEU A 246 18.54 0.82 -6.61
CA LEU A 246 19.50 -0.18 -6.17
C LEU A 246 19.36 -1.42 -7.04
N GLU A 247 20.44 -1.75 -7.76
CA GLU A 247 20.53 -2.92 -8.64
C GLU A 247 21.56 -3.89 -8.09
N TYR A 248 21.24 -5.19 -8.11
CA TYR A 248 22.18 -6.24 -7.75
C TYR A 248 22.51 -7.14 -8.95
N LYS A 249 23.78 -7.51 -9.07
CA LYS A 249 24.23 -8.61 -9.92
C LYS A 249 25.07 -9.54 -9.05
N GLY A 250 24.49 -10.69 -8.70
CA GLY A 250 25.06 -11.54 -7.66
C GLY A 250 24.99 -10.84 -6.30
N ASP A 251 26.13 -10.76 -5.62
CA ASP A 251 26.30 -10.13 -4.30
C ASP A 251 26.77 -8.66 -4.38
N GLN A 252 26.96 -8.13 -5.59
CA GLN A 252 27.42 -6.75 -5.80
C GLN A 252 26.23 -5.83 -6.11
N GLY A 253 26.08 -4.77 -5.31
CA GLY A 253 25.07 -3.74 -5.50
C GLY A 253 25.60 -2.47 -6.19
N TRP A 254 24.74 -1.84 -6.98
CA TRP A 254 24.95 -0.52 -7.60
C TRP A 254 23.83 0.42 -7.21
N ILE A 255 24.18 1.61 -6.70
CA ILE A 255 23.20 2.65 -6.37
C ILE A 255 23.32 3.78 -7.37
N SER A 256 22.17 4.21 -7.89
CA SER A 256 22.03 5.43 -8.69
C SER A 256 21.00 6.35 -8.05
N PHE A 257 21.20 7.67 -8.17
CA PHE A 257 20.27 8.68 -7.67
C PHE A 257 19.73 9.54 -8.79
N GLN A 258 18.50 10.01 -8.59
CA GLN A 258 17.80 10.92 -9.48
C GLN A 258 17.24 12.08 -8.67
N LYS A 259 17.14 13.27 -9.26
CA LYS A 259 16.43 14.42 -8.70
C LYS A 259 15.37 14.88 -9.69
N ASN A 260 14.10 14.92 -9.28
CA ASN A 260 12.97 15.33 -10.13
C ASN A 260 12.97 14.63 -11.51
N GLY A 261 13.34 13.34 -11.52
CA GLY A 261 13.44 12.52 -12.74
C GLY A 261 14.73 12.68 -13.54
N LYS A 262 15.63 13.63 -13.20
CA LYS A 262 16.97 13.75 -13.79
C LYS A 262 17.92 12.75 -13.14
N ASP A 263 18.48 11.85 -13.94
CA ASP A 263 19.41 10.81 -13.50
C ASP A 263 20.85 11.33 -13.40
N TYR A 264 21.55 11.02 -12.31
CA TYR A 264 22.96 11.35 -12.08
C TYR A 264 23.91 10.16 -12.27
N GLY A 265 23.37 9.00 -12.66
CA GLY A 265 24.12 7.78 -12.89
C GLY A 265 24.47 7.05 -11.58
N VAL A 266 25.50 6.21 -11.66
CA VAL A 266 25.90 5.33 -10.55
C VAL A 266 26.77 6.10 -9.56
N ALA A 267 26.27 6.25 -8.33
CA ALA A 267 27.02 6.83 -7.21
C ALA A 267 27.95 5.80 -6.54
N TYR A 268 27.46 4.58 -6.35
CA TYR A 268 28.15 3.52 -5.63
C TYR A 268 28.17 2.21 -6.40
N LYS A 269 29.28 1.49 -6.23
CA LYS A 269 29.48 0.12 -6.69
C LYS A 269 29.85 -0.74 -5.48
N ASN A 270 29.59 -2.04 -5.57
CA ASN A 270 29.90 -3.02 -4.52
C ASN A 270 29.20 -2.71 -3.18
N VAL A 271 27.97 -2.18 -3.20
CA VAL A 271 27.21 -2.08 -1.95
C VAL A 271 26.73 -3.50 -1.56
N PRO A 272 26.81 -3.86 -0.27
CA PRO A 272 26.49 -5.21 0.19
C PRO A 272 25.00 -5.51 0.05
N ILE A 273 24.67 -6.81 -0.01
CA ILE A 273 23.29 -7.28 0.12
C ILE A 273 22.73 -7.01 1.52
N ASN A 274 21.40 -7.03 1.64
CA ASN A 274 20.65 -6.90 2.89
C ASN A 274 20.64 -5.49 3.53
N VAL A 275 20.93 -4.45 2.74
CA VAL A 275 20.77 -3.05 3.19
C VAL A 275 19.30 -2.61 3.17
N TYR A 276 19.00 -1.49 3.82
CA TYR A 276 17.67 -0.92 3.95
C TYR A 276 17.67 0.52 3.44
N PRO A 277 16.60 1.01 2.79
CA PRO A 277 16.45 2.45 2.56
C PRO A 277 16.51 3.21 3.88
N ALA A 278 17.26 4.30 3.93
CA ALA A 278 17.51 5.04 5.16
C ALA A 278 17.50 6.55 4.93
N VAL A 279 17.10 7.27 5.97
CA VAL A 279 17.13 8.74 6.05
C VAL A 279 17.77 9.13 7.38
N SER A 280 18.67 10.12 7.35
CA SER A 280 19.17 10.78 8.55
C SER A 280 18.81 12.25 8.54
N LEU A 281 18.37 12.77 9.69
CA LEU A 281 17.90 14.14 9.89
C LEU A 281 18.62 14.80 11.08
N TYR A 282 18.88 16.11 10.97
CA TYR A 282 19.53 16.88 12.04
C TYR A 282 18.67 18.02 12.57
N TYR A 283 18.24 18.96 11.71
CA TYR A 283 17.53 20.14 12.14
C TYR A 283 16.09 19.85 12.52
N LYS A 284 15.55 20.63 13.45
CA LYS A 284 14.21 20.44 13.97
C LYS A 284 13.25 20.82 12.87
N ARG A 285 12.21 20.01 12.70
CA ARG A 285 11.22 20.09 11.62
C ARG A 285 11.73 19.63 10.25
N ALA A 286 13.01 19.28 10.08
CA ALA A 286 13.45 18.60 8.87
C ALA A 286 12.54 17.40 8.62
N GLN A 287 12.08 17.23 7.38
CA GLN A 287 11.01 16.30 7.07
C GLN A 287 11.19 15.70 5.67
N VAL A 288 11.00 14.38 5.59
CA VAL A 288 11.10 13.60 4.35
C VAL A 288 9.95 12.61 4.29
N SER A 289 9.33 12.48 3.12
CA SER A 289 8.24 11.56 2.85
C SER A 289 8.57 10.54 1.77
N LEU A 290 8.22 9.28 2.00
CA LEU A 290 8.28 8.20 1.01
C LEU A 290 7.12 8.30 0.01
N ASN A 291 7.46 8.30 -1.28
CA ASN A 291 6.46 8.29 -2.33
C ASN A 291 6.04 6.85 -2.67
N CYS A 292 4.85 6.47 -2.19
CA CYS A 292 4.18 5.26 -2.66
C CYS A 292 3.62 5.51 -4.06
N LYS A 293 4.32 5.10 -5.13
CA LYS A 293 3.70 5.03 -6.47
C LYS A 293 2.58 3.97 -6.44
N ALA A 294 1.33 4.42 -6.49
CA ALA A 294 0.11 3.61 -6.51
C ALA A 294 0.10 2.59 -7.67
#